data_AF-A0A6A4HJU3-F1
#
_entry.id   AF-A0A6A4HJU3-F1
#
_cell.length_a   1.000
_cell.length_b   1.000
_cell.length_c   1.000
_cell.angle_alpha   90.00
_cell.angle_beta   90.00
_cell.angle_gamma   90.00
#
_symmetry.space_group_name_H-M   'P 1'
#
loop_
_entity.id
_entity.type
_entity.pdbx_description
1 polymer ?
#
loop_
_entity_poly.entity_id
_entity_poly.type
_entity_poly.pdbx_seq_one_letter_code
_entity_poly.pdbx_strand_id
1 'polypeptide(L)'
;MSRTLADLDKDLEDCNFEIYRVQSELHRLEARRQHLEKYAASLCALRSPIRRLPNETFLSIFGFACDTNELTSKRLETMPALTISSVCSRWRSLAKSLPDIWSCIHIKMYTSFSLPSFPILDLYLASSQQSPLTLTL
;
A
#
# COMPACT_ATOMS: atom_id res chain seq x y z
N MET A 1 -57.21 -35.01 13.86
CA MET A 1 -56.53 -33.86 13.21
C MET A 1 -55.13 -33.55 13.78
N SER A 2 -54.64 -34.21 14.85
CA SER A 2 -53.31 -33.90 15.43
C SER A 2 -52.11 -34.62 14.80
N ARG A 3 -52.29 -35.76 14.10
CA ARG A 3 -51.16 -36.50 13.48
C ARG A 3 -50.54 -35.75 12.29
N THR A 4 -51.36 -35.04 11.52
CA THR A 4 -50.93 -34.30 10.32
C THR A 4 -50.08 -33.07 10.63
N LEU A 5 -50.17 -32.54 11.85
CA LEU A 5 -49.44 -31.35 12.28
C LEU A 5 -48.03 -31.72 12.77
N ALA A 6 -47.88 -32.89 13.40
CA ALA A 6 -46.58 -33.41 13.83
C ALA A 6 -45.73 -33.92 12.67
N ASP A 7 -46.34 -34.55 11.65
CA ASP A 7 -45.61 -34.95 10.44
C ASP A 7 -45.10 -33.73 9.67
N LEU A 8 -45.90 -32.65 9.60
CA LEU A 8 -45.49 -31.39 8.97
C LEU A 8 -44.34 -30.71 9.73
N ASP A 9 -44.36 -30.72 11.06
CA ASP A 9 -43.31 -30.13 11.90
C ASP A 9 -41.97 -30.84 11.68
N LYS A 10 -42.01 -32.18 11.60
CA LYS A 10 -40.84 -33.00 11.28
C LYS A 10 -40.28 -32.73 9.90
N ASP A 11 -41.14 -32.67 8.87
CA ASP A 11 -40.69 -32.36 7.50
C ASP A 11 -40.04 -30.97 7.42
N LEU A 12 -40.54 -30.01 8.20
CA LEU A 12 -40.02 -28.65 8.26
C LEU A 12 -38.65 -28.62 8.98
N GLU A 13 -38.49 -29.42 10.04
CA GLU A 13 -37.21 -29.59 10.75
C GLU A 13 -36.15 -30.27 9.86
N ASP A 14 -36.53 -31.31 9.13
CA ASP A 14 -35.67 -31.99 8.15
C ASP A 14 -35.25 -31.01 7.02
N CYS A 15 -36.19 -30.20 6.49
CA CYS A 15 -35.87 -29.16 5.52
C CYS A 15 -34.89 -28.11 6.07
N ASN A 16 -35.09 -27.66 7.31
CA ASN A 16 -34.20 -26.70 7.95
C ASN A 16 -32.80 -27.29 8.14
N PHE A 17 -32.69 -28.54 8.56
CA PHE A 17 -31.41 -29.23 8.70
C PHE A 17 -30.65 -29.27 7.37
N GLU A 18 -31.33 -29.62 6.28
CA GLU A 18 -30.74 -29.64 4.93
C GLU A 18 -30.32 -28.23 4.48
N ILE A 19 -31.14 -27.20 4.75
CA ILE A 19 -30.78 -25.79 4.48
C ILE A 19 -29.49 -25.42 5.22
N TYR A 20 -29.42 -25.69 6.52
CA TYR A 20 -28.23 -25.38 7.32
C TYR A 20 -27.00 -26.14 6.84
N ARG A 21 -27.15 -27.41 6.47
CA ARG A 21 -26.05 -28.21 5.92
C ARG A 21 -25.51 -27.63 4.62
N VAL A 22 -26.40 -27.30 3.67
CA VAL A 22 -26.01 -26.72 2.38
C VAL A 22 -25.41 -25.32 2.58
N GLN A 23 -25.97 -24.51 3.46
CA GLN A 23 -25.40 -23.20 3.79
C GLN A 23 -24.00 -23.34 4.38
N SER A 24 -23.77 -24.28 5.30
CA SER A 24 -22.45 -24.52 5.89
C SER A 24 -21.42 -24.90 4.81
N GLU A 25 -21.79 -25.80 3.90
CA GLU A 25 -20.94 -26.20 2.78
C GLU A 25 -20.66 -25.04 1.80
N LEU A 26 -21.66 -24.19 1.54
CA LEU A 26 -21.47 -22.98 0.73
C LEU A 26 -20.45 -22.04 1.38
N HIS A 27 -20.60 -21.72 2.66
CA HIS A 27 -19.64 -20.87 3.38
C HIS A 27 -18.23 -21.45 3.37
N ARG A 28 -18.09 -22.77 3.54
CA ARG A 28 -16.80 -23.46 3.48
C ARG A 28 -16.14 -23.33 2.10
N LEU A 29 -16.91 -23.52 1.03
CA LEU A 29 -16.42 -23.39 -0.35
C LEU A 29 -16.09 -21.94 -0.71
N GLU A 30 -16.88 -20.98 -0.25
CA GLU A 30 -16.61 -19.54 -0.45
C GLU A 30 -15.33 -19.10 0.25
N ALA A 31 -15.13 -19.53 1.51
CA ALA A 31 -13.90 -19.28 2.24
C ALA A 31 -12.68 -19.87 1.51
N ARG A 32 -12.82 -21.11 0.99
CA ARG A 32 -11.77 -21.75 0.19
C ARG A 32 -11.50 -21.00 -1.11
N ARG A 33 -12.53 -20.55 -1.82
CA ARG A 33 -12.40 -19.74 -3.05
C ARG A 33 -11.64 -18.44 -2.75
N GLN A 34 -12.05 -17.69 -1.72
CA GLN A 34 -11.38 -16.44 -1.34
C GLN A 34 -9.91 -16.66 -0.98
N HIS A 35 -9.60 -17.76 -0.27
CA HIS A 35 -8.21 -18.11 0.04
C HIS A 35 -7.39 -18.38 -1.23
N LEU A 36 -7.94 -19.16 -2.17
CA LEU A 36 -7.28 -19.46 -3.45
C LEU A 36 -7.10 -18.22 -4.32
N GLU A 37 -8.06 -17.31 -4.36
CA GLU A 37 -7.95 -16.04 -5.07
C GLU A 37 -6.82 -15.16 -4.51
N LYS A 38 -6.73 -15.05 -3.18
CA LYS A 38 -5.63 -14.33 -2.51
C LYS A 38 -4.27 -14.97 -2.82
N TYR A 39 -4.21 -16.30 -2.82
CA TYR A 39 -2.98 -17.03 -3.14
C TYR A 39 -2.57 -16.82 -4.61
N ALA A 40 -3.51 -16.93 -5.55
CA ALA A 40 -3.26 -16.69 -6.97
C ALA A 40 -2.81 -15.24 -7.23
N ALA A 41 -3.46 -14.26 -6.62
CA ALA A 41 -3.05 -12.85 -6.71
C ALA A 41 -1.62 -12.65 -6.19
N SER A 42 -1.24 -13.32 -5.11
CA SER A 42 0.11 -13.27 -4.56
C SER A 42 1.14 -13.87 -5.53
N LEU A 43 0.85 -15.03 -6.14
CA LEU A 43 1.72 -15.63 -7.15
C LEU A 43 1.85 -14.77 -8.41
N CYS A 44 0.76 -14.17 -8.89
CA CYS A 44 0.79 -13.22 -9.99
C CYS A 44 1.64 -11.99 -9.65
N ALA A 45 1.50 -11.46 -8.42
CA ALA A 45 2.33 -10.36 -7.94
C ALA A 45 3.82 -10.75 -7.86
N LEU A 46 4.15 -12.01 -7.55
CA LEU A 46 5.53 -12.52 -7.58
C LEU A 46 6.10 -12.58 -9.00
N ARG A 47 5.24 -12.87 -9.99
CA ARG A 47 5.62 -12.88 -11.42
C ARG A 47 5.69 -11.49 -12.05
N SER A 48 5.25 -10.45 -11.34
CA SER A 48 5.25 -9.07 -11.83
C SER A 48 6.66 -8.64 -12.27
N PRO A 49 6.81 -8.03 -13.47
CA PRO A 49 8.10 -7.55 -13.98
C PRO A 49 8.86 -6.68 -12.97
N ILE A 50 8.13 -5.88 -12.19
CA ILE A 50 8.72 -4.96 -11.21
C ILE A 50 9.57 -5.69 -10.16
N ARG A 51 9.21 -6.92 -9.77
CA ARG A 51 10.03 -7.67 -8.80
C ARG A 51 11.33 -8.21 -9.41
N ARG A 52 11.36 -8.41 -10.73
CA ARG A 52 12.50 -8.94 -11.48
C ARG A 52 13.49 -7.85 -11.92
N LEU A 53 13.11 -6.58 -11.82
CA LEU A 53 14.01 -5.47 -12.15
C LEU A 53 15.22 -5.49 -11.20
N PRO A 54 16.45 -5.31 -11.72
CA PRO A 54 17.64 -5.08 -10.90
C PRO A 54 17.50 -3.83 -10.02
N ASN A 55 18.27 -3.78 -8.94
CA ASN A 55 18.30 -2.61 -8.06
C ASN A 55 18.77 -1.34 -8.81
N GLU A 56 19.75 -1.48 -9.71
CA GLU A 56 20.26 -0.38 -10.53
C GLU A 56 19.15 0.31 -11.33
N THR A 57 18.25 -0.47 -11.94
CA THR A 57 17.12 0.07 -12.70
C THR A 57 16.18 0.90 -11.82
N PHE A 58 15.92 0.45 -10.59
CA PHE A 58 15.15 1.23 -9.63
C PHE A 58 15.86 2.54 -9.26
N LEU A 59 17.15 2.48 -8.98
CA LEU A 59 17.94 3.66 -8.63
C LEU A 59 17.94 4.69 -9.77
N SER A 60 18.09 4.24 -11.03
CA SER A 60 17.97 5.12 -12.19
C SER A 60 16.57 5.75 -12.30
N ILE A 61 15.51 4.96 -12.15
CA ILE A 61 14.13 5.48 -12.16
C ILE A 61 13.94 6.52 -11.05
N PHE A 62 14.44 6.25 -9.84
CA PHE A 62 14.31 7.16 -8.71
C PHE A 62 15.07 8.47 -8.96
N GLY A 63 16.28 8.38 -9.53
CA GLY A 63 17.05 9.56 -9.93
C GLY A 63 16.28 10.44 -10.91
N PHE A 64 15.61 9.85 -11.91
CA PHE A 64 14.79 10.62 -12.87
C PHE A 64 13.46 11.12 -12.28
N ALA A 65 12.88 10.40 -11.33
CA ALA A 65 11.57 10.73 -10.78
C ALA A 65 11.64 11.79 -9.67
N CYS A 66 12.80 11.94 -9.02
CA CYS A 66 12.98 12.75 -7.83
C CYS A 66 13.76 14.05 -8.07
N ASP A 67 13.44 14.76 -9.15
CA ASP A 67 14.10 16.03 -9.49
C ASP A 67 13.87 17.13 -8.43
N THR A 68 12.69 17.19 -7.81
CA THR A 68 12.35 18.23 -6.82
C THR A 68 11.31 17.71 -5.82
N ASN A 69 11.49 18.02 -4.54
CA ASN A 69 10.54 17.69 -3.48
C ASN A 69 9.95 18.95 -2.85
N GLU A 70 8.70 19.28 -3.17
CA GLU A 70 7.98 20.41 -2.58
C GLU A 70 7.39 20.03 -1.22
N LEU A 71 8.06 20.41 -0.14
CA LEU A 71 7.69 20.01 1.23
C LEU A 71 6.54 20.83 1.82
N THR A 72 6.22 21.97 1.22
CA THR A 72 5.11 22.84 1.63
C THR A 72 3.77 22.41 1.05
N SER A 73 3.77 21.47 0.11
CA SER A 73 2.56 20.94 -0.51
C SER A 73 1.93 19.86 0.38
N LYS A 74 0.60 19.83 0.40
CA LYS A 74 -0.18 18.77 1.07
C LYS A 74 -0.31 17.50 0.20
N ARG A 75 0.22 17.50 -1.02
CA ARG A 75 0.10 16.40 -1.98
C ARG A 75 1.38 15.58 -1.99
N LEU A 76 1.25 14.26 -1.81
CA LEU A 76 2.40 13.34 -1.87
C LEU A 76 3.07 13.32 -3.26
N GLU A 77 2.30 13.58 -4.33
CA GLU A 77 2.78 13.63 -5.71
C GLU A 77 3.90 14.67 -5.92
N THR A 78 3.95 15.72 -5.10
CA THR A 78 5.00 16.75 -5.17
C THR A 78 6.24 16.39 -4.34
N MET A 79 6.23 15.25 -3.66
CA MET A 79 7.30 14.73 -2.81
C MET A 79 7.68 13.32 -3.28
N PRO A 80 8.26 13.21 -4.49
CA PRO A 80 8.50 11.92 -5.15
C PRO A 80 9.40 10.99 -4.31
N ALA A 81 10.42 11.51 -3.62
CA ALA A 81 11.31 10.69 -2.79
C ALA A 81 10.54 10.01 -1.65
N LEU A 82 9.69 10.78 -0.94
CA LEU A 82 8.82 10.23 0.09
C LEU A 82 7.84 9.22 -0.48
N THR A 83 7.16 9.55 -1.58
CA THR A 83 6.18 8.70 -2.23
C THR A 83 6.77 7.35 -2.62
N ILE A 84 7.92 7.36 -3.30
CA ILE A 84 8.66 6.15 -3.68
C ILE A 84 9.08 5.34 -2.45
N SER A 85 9.58 5.99 -1.40
CA SER A 85 10.00 5.31 -0.16
C SER A 85 8.85 4.61 0.60
N SER A 86 7.60 5.01 0.31
CA SER A 86 6.40 4.46 0.95
C SER A 86 5.86 3.20 0.27
N VAL A 87 6.26 2.91 -0.97
CA VAL A 87 5.67 1.84 -1.81
C VAL A 87 5.86 0.45 -1.21
N CYS A 88 7.11 0.07 -0.89
CA CYS A 88 7.41 -1.21 -0.24
C CYS A 88 8.77 -1.16 0.47
N SER A 89 9.09 -2.20 1.25
CA SER A 89 10.37 -2.29 1.98
C SER A 89 11.60 -2.22 1.08
N ARG A 90 11.54 -2.86 -0.11
CA ARG A 90 12.63 -2.83 -1.09
C ARG A 90 12.87 -1.41 -1.63
N TRP A 91 11.80 -0.72 -2.03
CA TRP A 91 11.89 0.65 -2.55
C TRP A 91 12.38 1.61 -1.47
N ARG A 92 11.91 1.45 -0.22
CA ARG A 92 12.41 2.21 0.92
C ARG A 92 13.91 2.03 1.13
N SER A 93 14.40 0.78 1.07
CA SER A 93 15.82 0.49 1.21
C SER A 93 16.65 1.15 0.11
N LEU A 94 16.17 1.09 -1.14
CA LEU A 94 16.84 1.68 -2.29
C LEU A 94 16.81 3.22 -2.28
N ALA A 95 15.69 3.81 -1.88
CA ALA A 95 15.57 5.25 -1.69
C ALA A 95 16.54 5.76 -0.61
N LYS A 96 16.74 4.99 0.48
CA LYS A 96 17.72 5.33 1.52
C LYS A 96 19.18 5.19 1.05
N SER A 97 19.47 4.31 0.09
CA SER A 97 20.81 4.16 -0.48
C SER A 97 21.14 5.20 -1.54
N LEU A 98 20.20 6.08 -1.89
CA LEU A 98 20.39 7.15 -2.88
C LEU A 98 20.09 8.51 -2.22
N PRO A 99 21.00 9.08 -1.41
CA PRO A 99 20.73 10.30 -0.64
C PRO A 99 20.37 11.50 -1.52
N ASP A 100 20.88 11.54 -2.74
CA ASP A 100 20.68 12.61 -3.72
C ASP A 100 19.20 12.92 -3.98
N ILE A 101 18.32 11.90 -4.02
CA ILE A 101 16.88 12.09 -4.28
C ILE A 101 16.16 12.85 -3.15
N TRP A 102 16.76 12.90 -1.96
CA TRP A 102 16.25 13.64 -0.81
C TRP A 102 16.84 15.06 -0.73
N SER A 103 17.85 15.37 -1.55
CA SER A 103 18.67 16.56 -1.38
C SER A 103 18.12 17.79 -2.12
N CYS A 104 17.26 17.60 -3.12
CA CYS A 104 16.58 18.69 -3.81
C CYS A 104 15.23 19.00 -3.17
N ILE A 105 15.18 20.12 -2.44
CA ILE A 105 14.06 20.53 -1.59
C ILE A 105 13.52 21.88 -2.09
N HIS A 106 12.20 21.95 -2.32
CA HIS A 106 11.49 23.17 -2.68
C HIS A 106 10.55 23.59 -1.54
N ILE A 107 10.63 24.85 -1.12
CA ILE A 107 9.87 25.39 0.01
C ILE A 107 9.20 26.70 -0.43
N LYS A 108 7.87 26.67 -0.61
CA LYS A 108 7.11 27.90 -0.88
C LYS A 108 6.82 28.63 0.42
N MET A 109 7.39 29.82 0.57
CA MET A 109 7.09 30.69 1.71
C MET A 109 5.84 31.52 1.43
N TYR A 110 4.76 31.26 2.19
CA TYR A 110 3.60 32.16 2.23
C TYR A 110 3.82 33.21 3.32
N THR A 111 3.42 34.45 3.07
CA THR A 111 3.76 35.68 3.82
C THR A 111 3.28 35.75 5.28
N SER A 112 2.79 34.65 5.85
CA SER A 112 2.49 34.53 7.29
C SER A 112 3.65 33.81 7.99
N PHE A 113 4.38 34.54 8.84
CA PHE A 113 5.62 34.22 9.56
C PHE A 113 5.62 33.00 10.51
N SER A 114 4.85 31.95 10.24
CA SER A 114 5.07 30.65 10.86
C SER A 114 5.56 29.68 9.81
N LEU A 115 6.85 29.32 9.86
CA LEU A 115 7.27 28.03 9.31
C LEU A 115 6.55 26.98 10.16
N PRO A 116 5.62 26.18 9.61
CA PRO A 116 5.20 24.96 10.30
C PRO A 116 6.46 24.22 10.72
N SER A 117 6.50 23.69 11.95
CA SER A 117 7.45 22.61 12.21
C SER A 117 7.15 21.56 11.16
N PHE A 118 8.14 21.27 10.31
CA PHE A 118 8.05 20.29 9.25
C PHE A 118 8.79 19.03 9.73
N PRO A 119 8.17 18.10 10.49
CA PRO A 119 8.79 16.81 10.78
C PRO A 119 9.30 16.09 9.52
N ILE A 120 8.67 16.39 8.38
CA ILE A 120 9.09 15.90 7.08
C ILE A 120 10.42 16.51 6.63
N LEU A 121 10.73 17.77 6.96
CA LEU A 121 12.02 18.38 6.65
C LEU A 121 13.14 17.63 7.38
N ASP A 122 12.96 17.30 8.66
CA ASP A 122 13.94 16.52 9.43
C ASP A 122 14.19 15.15 8.79
N LEU A 123 13.14 14.49 8.28
CA LEU A 123 13.26 13.24 7.54
C LEU A 123 14.11 13.41 6.27
N TYR A 124 13.89 14.47 5.49
CA TYR A 124 14.64 14.74 4.27
C TYR A 124 16.10 15.10 4.56
N LEU A 125 16.36 15.92 5.56
CA LEU A 125 17.71 16.27 6.00
C LEU A 125 18.47 15.02 6.48
N ALA A 126 17.84 14.18 7.31
CA ALA A 126 18.44 12.93 7.76
C ALA A 126 18.70 11.95 6.60
N SER A 127 17.79 11.90 5.62
CA SER A 127 17.90 10.97 4.48
C SER A 127 18.91 11.43 3.42
N SER A 128 19.18 12.75 3.33
CA SER A 128 20.16 13.34 2.40
C SER A 128 21.61 13.06 2.82
N GLN A 129 21.86 12.70 4.08
CA GLN A 129 23.19 12.32 4.58
C GLN A 129 24.27 13.38 4.24
N GLN A 130 25.28 13.01 3.46
CA GLN A 130 26.38 13.89 3.05
C GLN A 130 26.19 14.50 1.65
N SER A 131 25.04 14.26 1.00
CA SER A 131 24.76 14.80 -0.32
C SER A 131 24.55 16.33 -0.24
N PRO A 132 25.08 17.11 -1.21
CA PRO A 132 24.86 18.55 -1.26
C PRO A 132 23.37 18.91 -1.36
N LEU A 133 22.88 19.72 -0.41
CA LEU A 133 21.49 20.18 -0.42
C LEU A 133 21.27 21.27 -1.46
N THR A 134 20.24 21.10 -2.29
CA THR A 134 19.74 22.13 -3.20
C THR A 134 18.42 22.64 -2.66
N LEU A 135 18.42 23.89 -2.19
CA LEU A 135 17.22 24.55 -1.65
C LEU A 135 16.70 25.57 -2.66
N THR A 136 15.46 25.41 -3.08
CA THR A 136 14.75 26.38 -3.91
C THR A 136 13.56 26.95 -3.16
N LEU A 137 13.35 28.26 -3.30
CA LEU A 137 12.28 29.03 -2.65
C LEU A 137 11.13 29.30 -3.63
#